data_AF-A0A3N5T0D3-F1
#
_entry.id   AF-A0A3N5T0D3-F1
#
_cell.length_a   1.000
_cell.length_b   1.000
_cell.length_c   1.000
_cell.angle_alpha   90.00
_cell.angle_beta   90.00
_cell.angle_gamma   90.00
#
_symmetry.space_group_name_H-M   'P 1'
#
loop_
_entity.id
_entity.type
_entity.pdbx_description
1 polymer ?
#
loop_
_entity_poly.entity_id
_entity_poly.type
_entity_poly.pdbx_seq_one_letter_code
_entity_poly.pdbx_strand_id
1 'polypeptide(L)'
;MFFSTRIRQGFFRPCAGSSTTAPDGRKTERSKERDVMKEIWVKAVPWKKEIAIAAIEGGADALWVPRGMGSEVKRMGLIPVVSEDGDLLLGRDVLEREIREKRDEEEILSLSLSKKVVVRATDWKIIPLEN
;
A
#
# COMPACT_ATOMS: atom_id res chain seq x y z
N MET A 1 -27.21 17.09 -2.75
CA MET A 1 -27.08 18.28 -3.61
C MET A 1 -26.99 19.50 -2.70
N PHE A 2 -25.79 20.00 -2.44
CA PHE A 2 -25.58 21.33 -1.82
C PHE A 2 -24.23 21.85 -2.32
N PHE A 3 -24.29 22.96 -3.07
CA PHE A 3 -23.17 23.79 -3.49
C PHE A 3 -22.73 24.66 -2.31
N SER A 4 -21.42 24.89 -2.14
CA SER A 4 -20.94 26.14 -1.55
C SER A 4 -19.53 26.52 -2.03
N THR A 5 -19.53 27.48 -2.94
CA THR A 5 -18.75 28.74 -2.95
C THR A 5 -17.21 28.73 -2.86
N ARG A 6 -16.64 29.08 -4.02
CA ARG A 6 -15.32 29.65 -4.32
C ARG A 6 -14.95 30.85 -3.44
N ILE A 7 -13.73 30.88 -2.88
CA ILE A 7 -13.02 32.12 -2.50
C ILE A 7 -11.59 32.08 -3.08
N ARG A 8 -11.27 33.08 -3.90
CA ARG A 8 -9.91 33.50 -4.30
C ARG A 8 -9.29 34.32 -3.16
N GLN A 9 -7.99 34.14 -2.94
CA GLN A 9 -6.95 35.11 -2.53
C GLN A 9 -5.84 34.30 -1.83
N GLY A 10 -4.55 34.58 -1.94
CA GLY A 10 -3.84 35.68 -2.55
C GLY A 10 -2.34 35.34 -2.50
N PHE A 11 -1.65 35.84 -3.50
CA PHE A 11 -0.20 35.84 -3.62
C PHE A 11 0.40 36.62 -2.45
N PHE A 12 1.26 36.00 -1.64
CA PHE A 12 2.20 36.75 -0.79
C PHE A 12 3.54 36.05 -0.78
N ARG A 13 4.48 36.66 -1.52
CA ARG A 13 5.91 36.38 -1.41
C ARG A 13 6.41 36.95 -0.08
N PRO A 14 7.29 36.25 0.63
CA PRO A 14 8.33 36.91 1.40
C PRO A 14 9.64 36.85 0.59
N CYS A 15 10.11 38.01 0.15
CA CYS A 15 11.51 38.22 -0.20
C CYS A 15 12.30 38.52 1.07
N ALA A 16 13.55 38.07 1.07
CA ALA A 16 14.69 38.47 1.91
C ALA A 16 14.77 37.90 3.33
N GLY A 17 15.79 37.06 3.54
CA GLY A 17 16.24 36.56 4.84
C GLY A 17 17.53 35.76 4.71
N SER A 18 18.64 36.47 4.45
CA SER A 18 20.04 36.11 4.74
C SER A 18 20.51 34.66 4.47
N SER A 19 21.20 34.47 3.34
CA SER A 19 22.17 33.39 3.18
C SER A 19 23.42 33.70 4.03
N THR A 20 23.43 33.25 5.28
CA THR A 20 24.69 33.10 6.02
C THR A 20 25.26 31.73 5.66
N THR A 21 26.13 31.71 4.65
CA THR A 21 26.98 30.56 4.34
C THR A 21 27.95 30.30 5.48
N ALA A 22 27.75 29.21 6.22
CA ALA A 22 28.80 28.61 7.04
C ALA A 22 29.91 28.04 6.12
N PRO A 23 31.20 28.14 6.48
CA PRO A 23 32.32 27.76 5.63
C PRO A 23 32.70 26.28 5.81
N ASP A 24 31.72 25.39 5.95
CA ASP A 24 31.99 23.96 6.01
C ASP A 24 31.13 23.27 4.95
N GLY A 25 31.81 22.87 3.87
CA GLY A 25 31.27 22.25 2.67
C GLY A 25 30.73 20.84 2.88
N ARG A 26 29.90 20.62 3.89
CA ARG A 26 29.06 19.43 3.99
C ARG A 26 27.72 19.73 3.32
N LYS A 27 27.61 19.31 2.05
CA LYS A 27 26.31 19.00 1.47
C LYS A 27 25.62 18.06 2.45
N THR A 28 24.58 18.53 3.12
CA THR A 28 23.58 17.65 3.72
C THR A 28 22.98 16.92 2.54
N GLU A 29 23.49 15.71 2.26
CA GLU A 29 22.82 14.73 1.43
C GLU A 29 21.48 14.51 2.08
N ARG A 30 20.48 15.26 1.62
CA ARG A 30 19.08 14.98 1.86
C ARG A 30 18.86 13.64 1.18
N SER A 31 19.07 12.58 1.94
CA SER A 31 18.87 11.20 1.55
C SER A 31 17.55 11.16 0.80
N LYS A 32 17.63 10.84 -0.49
CA LYS A 32 16.48 10.52 -1.31
C LYS A 32 15.73 9.47 -0.53
N GLU A 33 14.65 9.86 0.15
CA GLU A 33 13.58 8.97 0.52
C GLU A 33 13.32 8.20 -0.77
N ARG A 34 13.72 6.92 -0.84
CA ARG A 34 13.21 6.09 -1.92
C ARG A 34 11.73 6.13 -1.66
N ASP A 35 10.98 6.84 -2.50
CA ASP A 35 9.55 6.63 -2.64
C ASP A 35 9.38 5.14 -2.92
N VAL A 36 9.28 4.36 -1.84
CA VAL A 36 8.99 2.94 -1.90
C VAL A 36 7.58 2.94 -2.42
N MET A 37 7.40 2.51 -3.67
CA MET A 37 6.08 2.48 -4.30
C MET A 37 5.19 1.59 -3.43
N LYS A 38 4.27 2.22 -2.70
CA LYS A 38 3.39 1.53 -1.75
C LYS A 38 2.21 1.00 -2.54
N GLU A 39 2.21 -0.29 -2.79
CA GLU A 39 1.05 -0.98 -3.38
C GLU A 39 -0.03 -1.18 -2.31
N ILE A 40 -1.27 -0.79 -2.61
CA ILE A 40 -2.44 -1.02 -1.76
C ILE A 40 -3.32 -2.09 -2.41
N TRP A 41 -3.45 -3.23 -1.73
CA TRP A 41 -4.28 -4.34 -2.19
C TRP A 41 -5.53 -4.47 -1.33
N VAL A 42 -6.68 -4.75 -1.95
CA VAL A 42 -7.95 -4.92 -1.23
C VAL A 42 -8.40 -6.38 -1.28
N LYS A 43 -8.68 -6.98 -0.12
CA LYS A 43 -9.18 -8.36 0.00
C LYS A 43 -10.70 -8.39 0.05
N ALA A 44 -11.33 -8.89 -1.01
CA ALA A 44 -12.79 -9.00 -1.17
C ALA A 44 -13.25 -10.47 -1.10
N VAL A 45 -13.00 -11.11 0.04
CA VAL A 45 -13.40 -12.50 0.32
C VAL A 45 -14.22 -12.54 1.61
N PRO A 46 -15.51 -12.94 1.60
CA PRO A 46 -16.31 -13.40 0.45
C PRO A 46 -16.64 -12.27 -0.54
N TRP A 47 -16.95 -12.63 -1.79
CA TRP A 47 -17.20 -11.69 -2.88
C TRP A 47 -18.38 -10.75 -2.59
N LYS A 48 -18.12 -9.44 -2.67
CA LYS A 48 -19.13 -8.38 -2.59
C LYS A 48 -18.82 -7.32 -3.63
N LYS A 49 -19.79 -7.03 -4.49
CA LYS A 49 -19.64 -6.12 -5.61
C LYS A 49 -19.32 -4.69 -5.15
N GLU A 50 -19.93 -4.26 -4.04
CA GLU A 50 -19.73 -2.91 -3.50
C GLU A 50 -18.27 -2.69 -3.08
N ILE A 51 -17.62 -3.72 -2.52
CA ILE A 51 -16.21 -3.67 -2.10
C ILE A 51 -15.31 -3.56 -3.33
N ALA A 52 -15.58 -4.33 -4.37
CA ALA A 52 -14.80 -4.30 -5.61
C ALA A 52 -14.87 -2.93 -6.29
N ILE A 53 -16.07 -2.34 -6.39
CA ILE A 53 -16.25 -0.99 -6.95
C ILE A 53 -15.52 0.05 -6.11
N ALA A 54 -15.72 0.04 -4.79
CA ALA A 54 -15.07 0.98 -3.88
C ALA A 54 -13.54 0.88 -3.93
N ALA A 55 -12.99 -0.33 -4.10
CA ALA A 55 -11.56 -0.53 -4.26
C ALA A 55 -11.02 0.07 -5.56
N ILE A 56 -11.72 -0.14 -6.67
CA ILE A 56 -11.33 0.39 -7.98
C ILE A 56 -11.42 1.93 -7.97
N GLU A 57 -12.52 2.50 -7.48
CA GLU A 57 -12.72 3.95 -7.37
C GLU A 57 -11.75 4.59 -6.37
N GLY A 58 -11.38 3.87 -5.32
CA GLY A 58 -10.41 4.28 -4.32
C GLY A 58 -8.95 4.23 -4.79
N GLY A 59 -8.69 3.73 -6.00
CA GLY A 59 -7.34 3.62 -6.56
C GLY A 59 -6.51 2.49 -5.97
N ALA A 60 -7.13 1.36 -5.65
CA ALA A 60 -6.40 0.15 -5.27
C ALA A 60 -5.50 -0.33 -6.43
N ASP A 61 -4.32 -0.84 -6.09
CA ASP A 61 -3.35 -1.38 -7.06
C ASP A 61 -3.68 -2.83 -7.46
N ALA A 62 -4.33 -3.60 -6.57
CA ALA A 62 -4.79 -4.96 -6.87
C ALA A 62 -6.02 -5.36 -6.05
N LEU A 63 -6.82 -6.27 -6.59
CA LEU A 63 -7.99 -6.83 -5.92
C LEU A 63 -7.83 -8.34 -5.70
N TRP A 64 -7.95 -8.78 -4.45
CA TRP A 64 -7.94 -10.19 -4.09
C TRP A 64 -9.36 -10.73 -4.00
N VAL A 65 -9.68 -11.68 -4.88
CA VAL A 65 -11.03 -12.25 -5.05
C VAL A 65 -11.03 -13.78 -4.98
N PRO A 66 -12.17 -14.41 -4.65
CA PRO A 66 -12.27 -15.86 -4.71
C PRO A 66 -12.20 -16.36 -6.16
N ARG A 67 -11.91 -17.65 -6.33
CA ARG A 67 -11.81 -18.30 -7.63
C ARG A 67 -13.07 -18.09 -8.48
N GLY A 68 -12.88 -17.82 -9.76
CA GLY A 68 -13.97 -17.65 -10.74
C GLY A 68 -14.58 -16.24 -10.81
N MET A 69 -14.17 -15.31 -9.94
CA MET A 69 -14.68 -13.92 -9.95
C MET A 69 -13.80 -12.95 -10.75
N GLY A 70 -12.64 -13.38 -11.25
CA GLY A 70 -11.70 -12.49 -11.95
C GLY A 70 -12.29 -11.84 -13.21
N SER A 71 -13.13 -12.55 -13.97
CA SER A 71 -13.81 -11.97 -15.13
C SER A 71 -14.79 -10.85 -14.77
N GLU A 72 -15.41 -10.93 -13.58
CA GLU A 72 -16.34 -9.90 -13.11
C GLU A 72 -15.59 -8.62 -12.72
N VAL A 73 -14.44 -8.76 -12.07
CA VAL A 73 -13.55 -7.62 -11.75
C VAL A 73 -13.06 -6.95 -13.03
N LYS A 74 -12.61 -7.73 -14.01
CA LYS A 74 -12.11 -7.22 -15.31
C LYS A 74 -13.18 -6.48 -16.11
N ARG A 75 -14.46 -6.79 -15.90
CA ARG A 75 -15.59 -6.02 -16.48
C ARG A 75 -15.78 -4.65 -15.82
N MET A 76 -15.45 -4.52 -14.54
CA MET A 76 -15.64 -3.28 -13.77
C MET A 76 -14.43 -2.35 -13.86
N GLY A 77 -13.23 -2.90 -14.05
CA GLY A 77 -12.01 -2.11 -14.19
C GLY A 77 -10.80 -2.92 -14.65
N LEU A 78 -9.81 -2.21 -15.18
CA LEU A 78 -8.50 -2.75 -15.53
C LEU A 78 -7.59 -2.72 -14.29
N ILE A 79 -7.83 -3.62 -13.35
CA ILE A 79 -7.02 -3.79 -12.13
C ILE A 79 -6.47 -5.23 -12.06
N PRO A 80 -5.22 -5.44 -11.65
CA PRO A 80 -4.67 -6.77 -11.37
C PRO A 80 -5.53 -7.56 -10.39
N VAL A 81 -5.86 -8.80 -10.76
CA VAL A 81 -6.67 -9.70 -9.93
C VAL A 81 -5.79 -10.75 -9.27
N VAL A 82 -5.76 -10.76 -7.93
CA VAL A 82 -5.14 -11.81 -7.13
C VAL A 82 -6.18 -12.90 -6.85
N SER A 83 -5.99 -14.07 -7.43
CA SER A 83 -6.89 -15.22 -7.24
C SER A 83 -6.19 -16.51 -7.63
N GLU A 84 -6.80 -17.67 -7.35
CA GLU A 84 -6.27 -18.96 -7.80
C GLU A 84 -6.27 -19.12 -9.34
N ASP A 85 -7.07 -18.30 -10.04
CA ASP A 85 -7.21 -18.27 -11.50
C ASP A 85 -6.94 -16.85 -12.06
N GLY A 86 -6.32 -15.97 -11.26
CA GLY A 86 -6.15 -14.55 -11.56
C GLY A 86 -4.86 -14.23 -12.32
N ASP A 87 -4.58 -12.93 -12.45
CA ASP A 87 -3.31 -12.43 -12.98
C ASP A 87 -2.15 -12.74 -12.01
N LEU A 88 -2.43 -12.74 -10.71
CA LEU A 88 -1.52 -13.18 -9.65
C LEU A 88 -2.06 -14.44 -8.99
N LEU A 89 -1.34 -15.56 -9.15
CA LEU A 89 -1.76 -16.87 -8.66
C LEU A 89 -1.43 -17.05 -7.18
N LEU A 90 -2.47 -17.23 -6.37
CA LEU A 90 -2.34 -17.64 -4.97
C LEU A 90 -1.65 -19.02 -4.88
N GLY A 91 -0.62 -19.13 -4.05
CA GLY A 91 0.20 -20.34 -3.90
C GLY A 91 1.45 -20.36 -4.78
N ARG A 92 1.47 -19.62 -5.90
CA ARG A 92 2.62 -19.57 -6.82
C ARG A 92 3.36 -18.24 -6.71
N ASP A 93 2.67 -17.14 -7.01
CA ASP A 93 3.22 -15.79 -7.03
C ASP A 93 3.01 -15.07 -5.69
N VAL A 94 1.87 -15.33 -5.06
CA VAL A 94 1.48 -14.76 -3.76
C VAL A 94 1.27 -15.87 -2.75
N LEU A 95 2.04 -15.86 -1.66
CA LEU A 95 1.91 -16.82 -0.56
C LEU A 95 1.34 -16.13 0.68
N GLU A 96 0.19 -16.60 1.17
CA GLU A 96 -0.33 -16.17 2.49
C GLU A 96 0.32 -17.02 3.58
N ARG A 97 0.96 -16.38 4.56
CA ARG A 97 1.52 -17.04 5.74
C ARG A 97 1.15 -16.30 7.01
N GLU A 98 0.79 -17.06 8.03
CA GLU A 98 0.53 -16.54 9.38
C GLU A 98 1.79 -16.67 10.22
N ILE A 99 2.25 -15.59 10.84
CA ILE A 99 3.37 -15.62 11.79
C ILE A 99 2.81 -15.91 13.19
N ARG A 100 3.23 -17.02 13.78
CA ARG A 100 2.91 -17.38 15.16
C ARG A 100 4.14 -17.37 16.05
N GLU A 101 5.28 -17.82 15.51
CA GLU A 101 6.54 -17.93 16.24
C GLU A 101 7.71 -17.37 15.42
N LYS A 102 8.84 -17.17 16.10
CA LYS A 102 10.07 -16.61 15.49
C LYS A 102 10.58 -17.46 14.31
N ARG A 103 10.34 -18.77 14.33
CA ARG A 103 10.73 -19.67 13.24
C ARG A 103 9.98 -19.36 11.94
N ASP A 104 8.70 -19.00 12.03
CA ASP A 104 7.90 -18.61 10.86
C ASP A 104 8.49 -17.35 10.20
N GLU A 105 9.06 -16.44 11.00
CA GLU A 105 9.70 -15.22 10.48
C GLU A 105 10.89 -15.57 9.57
N GLU A 106 11.76 -16.50 9.98
CA GLU A 106 12.94 -16.91 9.21
C GLU A 106 12.55 -17.63 7.89
N GLU A 107 11.50 -18.46 7.94
CA GLU A 107 10.96 -19.12 6.75
C GLU A 107 10.33 -18.11 5.78
N ILE A 108 9.57 -17.14 6.29
CA ILE A 108 8.95 -16.08 5.48
C ILE A 108 10.01 -15.18 4.86
N LEU A 109 11.06 -14.81 5.61
CA LEU A 109 12.19 -14.05 5.08
C LEU A 109 12.84 -14.79 3.90
N SER A 110 13.11 -16.08 4.06
CA SER A 110 13.66 -16.91 2.99
C SER A 110 12.75 -16.97 1.75
N LEU A 111 11.43 -17.09 1.96
CA LEU A 111 10.44 -17.12 0.87
C LEU A 111 10.28 -15.75 0.18
N SER A 112 10.39 -14.66 0.95
CA SER A 112 10.24 -13.28 0.46
C SER A 112 11.32 -12.85 -0.53
N LEU A 113 12.48 -13.54 -0.52
CA LEU A 113 13.55 -13.31 -1.48
C LEU A 113 13.18 -13.75 -2.89
N SER A 114 12.27 -14.72 -3.01
CA SER A 114 11.89 -15.33 -4.29
C SER A 114 10.47 -15.00 -4.75
N LYS A 115 9.56 -14.72 -3.82
CA LYS A 115 8.12 -14.59 -4.08
C LYS A 115 7.49 -13.48 -3.22
N LYS A 116 6.32 -12.98 -3.63
CA LYS A 116 5.54 -12.07 -2.79
C LYS A 116 4.88 -12.89 -1.67
N VAL A 117 5.17 -12.54 -0.41
CA VAL A 117 4.58 -13.18 0.76
C VAL A 117 3.68 -12.17 1.47
N VAL A 118 2.41 -12.52 1.64
CA VAL A 118 1.45 -11.78 2.45
C VAL A 118 1.47 -12.37 3.84
N VAL A 119 1.89 -11.55 4.80
CA VAL A 119 2.06 -11.94 6.18
C VAL A 119 0.83 -11.53 6.98
N ARG A 120 0.24 -12.47 7.71
CA ARG A 120 -0.78 -12.20 8.72
C ARG A 120 -0.16 -12.38 10.10
N ALA A 121 -0.25 -11.35 10.94
CA ALA A 121 0.09 -11.45 12.35
C ALA A 121 -1.20 -11.30 13.17
N THR A 122 -1.46 -12.24 14.08
CA THR A 122 -2.61 -12.20 14.99
C THR A 122 -2.33 -11.44 16.29
N ASP A 123 -1.07 -11.38 16.71
CA ASP A 123 -0.64 -10.83 18.00
C ASP A 123 0.16 -9.53 17.79
N TRP A 124 -0.53 -8.43 17.52
CA TRP A 124 0.10 -7.11 17.59
C TRP A 124 0.05 -6.64 19.06
N LYS A 125 1.10 -6.97 19.81
CA LYS A 125 1.25 -6.48 21.18
C LYS A 125 1.58 -4.99 21.14
N ILE A 126 0.58 -4.14 21.39
CA ILE A 126 0.82 -2.73 21.73
C ILE A 126 1.65 -2.72 23.00
N ILE A 127 2.85 -2.16 22.96
CA ILE A 127 3.59 -1.84 24.17
C ILE A 127 3.02 -0.50 24.66
N PRO A 128 2.28 -0.46 25.78
CA PRO A 128 1.84 0.82 26.32
C PRO A 128 3.07 1.65 26.70
N LEU A 129 3.20 2.83 26.09
CA LEU A 129 4.14 3.85 26.53
C LEU A 129 3.51 4.54 27.74
N GLU A 130 3.66 3.94 28.92
CA GLU A 130 3.38 4.59 30.19
C GLU A 130 4.65 5.35 30.59
N ASN A 131 4.60 6.68 30.51
CA ASN A 131 5.63 7.58 31.05
C ASN A 131 4.98 8.81 31.66
#